data_AF-A0A7W7CH61-F1
#
_entry.id   AF-A0A7W7CH61-F1
#
_cell.length_a   1.000
_cell.length_b   1.000
_cell.length_c   1.000
_cell.angle_alpha   90.00
_cell.angle_beta   90.00
_cell.angle_gamma   90.00
#
_symmetry.space_group_name_H-M   'P 1'
#
loop_
_entity.id
_entity.type
_entity.pdbx_description
1 polymer ?
#
loop_
_entity_poly.entity_id
_entity_poly.type
_entity_poly.pdbx_seq_one_letter_code
_entity_poly.pdbx_strand_id
1 'polypeptide(L)'
;MGENKKIGGWLLSGNPKRFNVPALLADETHPKLLQWSVVRGAKPDSRANRMRAGQRIFLWLSGDQAGLWGAGHVTGLVQSGPPRTHQQYWANAAELAKAKAFVPVDLPIWETPISRDTVRAFPGLDKLTILKQPYGSNPFELTPEQLAALEDLLSLPPGLPPTGSGAGFGSAELNRKVELAAMAAVTDYYAKRGARVEDVSLHRRGWDLDCHLGNGEVLRVEVKGVRGDRPRFLLTRNEFAKATRPDWRLAVVTGALTSPKVAIHRGDRIRGLADPIQYQVTLP
;
A
#
# COMPACT_ATOMS: atom_id res chain seq x y z
N MET A 1 8.19 37.57 6.31
CA MET A 1 8.90 37.14 5.08
C MET A 1 8.93 35.62 5.12
N GLY A 2 8.03 34.96 4.39
CA GLY A 2 7.83 33.51 4.52
C GLY A 2 8.99 32.75 3.90
N GLU A 3 9.57 31.81 4.64
CA GLU A 3 10.55 30.86 4.10
C GLU A 3 10.02 30.28 2.80
N ASN A 4 10.81 30.41 1.73
CA ASN A 4 10.48 29.87 0.43
C ASN A 4 10.60 28.34 0.52
N LYS A 5 9.53 27.69 1.00
CA LYS A 5 9.52 26.26 1.30
C LYS A 5 9.77 25.51 -0.01
N LYS A 6 10.95 24.87 -0.11
CA LYS A 6 11.35 24.09 -1.28
C LYS A 6 10.32 22.99 -1.50
N ILE A 7 9.78 22.90 -2.72
CA ILE A 7 8.89 21.78 -3.07
C ILE A 7 9.76 20.54 -3.27
N GLY A 8 9.50 19.49 -2.49
CA GLY A 8 10.10 18.17 -2.71
C GLY A 8 9.41 17.44 -3.86
N GLY A 9 8.08 17.42 -3.87
CA GLY A 9 7.27 16.77 -4.90
C GLY A 9 5.79 17.12 -4.78
N TRP A 10 4.93 16.31 -5.40
CA TRP A 10 3.49 16.55 -5.45
C TRP A 10 2.67 15.32 -5.09
N LEU A 11 1.53 15.54 -4.46
CA LEU A 11 0.52 14.53 -4.25
C LEU A 11 -0.76 14.97 -4.97
N LEU A 12 -1.14 14.17 -5.96
CA LEU A 12 -2.33 14.35 -6.78
C LEU A 12 -3.50 13.62 -6.12
N SER A 13 -4.68 14.24 -6.10
CA SER A 13 -5.88 13.63 -5.53
C SER A 13 -6.88 13.22 -6.61
N GLY A 14 -7.60 12.14 -6.34
CA GLY A 14 -8.65 11.59 -7.19
C GLY A 14 -9.89 11.15 -6.41
N ASN A 15 -11.03 11.15 -7.09
CA ASN A 15 -12.28 10.59 -6.57
C ASN A 15 -12.73 9.44 -7.48
N PRO A 16 -12.72 8.19 -6.99
CA PRO A 16 -13.15 7.02 -7.77
C PRO A 16 -14.57 7.12 -8.35
N LYS A 17 -15.45 7.92 -7.74
CA LYS A 17 -16.81 8.17 -8.26
C LYS A 17 -16.83 9.06 -9.50
N ARG A 18 -15.73 9.76 -9.81
CA ARG A 18 -15.59 10.65 -10.97
C ARG A 18 -14.69 10.05 -12.05
N PHE A 19 -13.65 9.33 -11.63
CA PHE A 19 -12.70 8.67 -12.51
C PHE A 19 -12.44 7.24 -12.01
N ASN A 20 -12.76 6.25 -12.83
CA ASN A 20 -12.78 4.83 -12.49
C ASN A 20 -11.38 4.21 -12.64
N VAL A 21 -10.55 4.37 -11.61
CA VAL A 21 -9.20 3.76 -11.55
C VAL A 21 -9.24 2.23 -11.58
N PRO A 22 -10.17 1.52 -10.91
CA PRO A 22 -10.29 0.06 -11.05
C PRO A 22 -10.49 -0.42 -12.50
N ALA A 23 -11.32 0.28 -13.28
CA ALA A 23 -11.48 -0.05 -14.70
C ALA A 23 -10.20 0.19 -15.52
N LEU A 24 -9.42 1.22 -15.16
CA LEU A 24 -8.13 1.48 -15.79
C LEU A 24 -7.10 0.38 -15.45
N LEU A 25 -7.06 -0.08 -14.19
CA LEU A 25 -6.21 -1.20 -13.76
C LEU A 25 -6.53 -2.51 -14.48
N ALA A 26 -7.81 -2.76 -14.76
CA ALA A 26 -8.25 -3.95 -15.46
C ALA A 26 -7.96 -3.92 -16.97
N ASP A 27 -7.60 -2.75 -17.52
CA ASP A 27 -7.20 -2.60 -18.92
C ASP A 27 -5.68 -2.72 -19.06
N GLU A 28 -5.23 -3.91 -19.47
CA GLU A 28 -3.82 -4.22 -19.69
C GLU A 28 -3.13 -3.33 -20.73
N THR A 29 -3.89 -2.59 -21.56
CA THR A 29 -3.34 -1.64 -22.53
C THR A 29 -2.95 -0.29 -21.91
N HIS A 30 -3.39 -0.01 -20.67
CA HIS A 30 -3.14 1.23 -19.94
C HIS A 30 -2.58 0.99 -18.53
N PRO A 31 -1.36 0.45 -18.37
CA PRO A 31 -0.79 0.14 -17.04
C PRO A 31 -0.43 1.39 -16.22
N LYS A 32 -0.59 2.59 -16.78
CA LYS A 32 -0.16 3.85 -16.19
C LYS A 32 -0.99 5.03 -16.68
N LEU A 33 -1.09 6.04 -15.84
CA LEU A 33 -1.67 7.33 -16.20
C LEU A 33 -0.64 8.17 -16.95
N LEU A 34 -1.12 8.81 -18.02
CA LEU A 34 -0.32 9.73 -18.86
C LEU A 34 -0.63 11.20 -18.61
N GLN A 35 -1.73 11.47 -17.92
CA GLN A 35 -2.13 12.80 -17.48
C GLN A 35 -3.03 12.72 -16.26
N TRP A 36 -3.09 13.81 -15.50
CA TRP A 36 -4.02 13.91 -14.38
C TRP A 36 -4.62 15.31 -14.27
N SER A 37 -5.90 15.40 -13.89
CA SER A 37 -6.58 16.68 -13.79
C SER A 37 -6.13 17.46 -12.56
N VAL A 38 -5.85 18.76 -12.70
CA VAL A 38 -5.32 19.65 -11.64
C VAL A 38 -6.14 20.94 -11.52
N VAL A 39 -7.46 20.81 -11.64
CA VAL A 39 -8.40 21.96 -11.63
C VAL A 39 -8.84 22.36 -10.23
N ARG A 40 -9.06 23.66 -10.04
CA ARG A 40 -9.86 24.25 -8.96
C ARG A 40 -11.08 24.93 -9.59
N GLY A 41 -12.23 24.25 -9.54
CA GLY A 41 -13.41 24.68 -10.29
C GLY A 41 -13.17 24.54 -11.80
N ALA A 42 -13.23 25.65 -12.55
CA ALA A 42 -13.07 25.68 -14.00
C ALA A 42 -11.67 26.11 -14.50
N LYS A 43 -10.73 26.43 -13.59
CA LYS A 43 -9.37 26.89 -13.92
C LYS A 43 -8.32 25.94 -13.33
N PRO A 44 -7.09 25.88 -13.89
CA PRO A 44 -5.99 25.22 -13.21
C PRO A 44 -5.79 25.79 -11.81
N ASP A 45 -5.50 24.94 -10.83
CA ASP A 45 -5.04 25.41 -9.52
C ASP A 45 -3.71 26.16 -9.68
N SER A 46 -3.55 27.31 -9.00
CA SER A 46 -2.35 28.13 -9.14
C SER A 46 -1.08 27.39 -8.77
N ARG A 47 -1.16 26.40 -7.88
CA ARG A 47 -0.02 25.56 -7.49
C ARG A 47 0.40 24.63 -8.61
N ALA A 48 -0.53 24.17 -9.44
CA ALA A 48 -0.23 23.30 -10.56
C ALA A 48 0.76 23.95 -11.55
N ASN A 49 0.74 25.28 -11.67
CA ASN A 49 1.70 26.03 -12.51
C ASN A 49 3.15 25.96 -12.01
N ARG A 50 3.40 25.45 -10.79
CA ARG A 50 4.74 25.24 -10.23
C ARG A 50 5.28 23.82 -10.50
N MET A 51 4.46 22.92 -11.05
CA MET A 51 4.88 21.57 -11.43
C MET A 51 5.86 21.62 -12.61
N ARG A 52 6.93 20.84 -12.56
CA ARG A 52 7.99 20.76 -13.58
C ARG A 52 8.31 19.30 -13.87
N ALA A 53 8.71 19.03 -15.12
CA ALA A 53 9.15 17.71 -15.54
C ALA A 53 10.25 17.15 -14.61
N GLY A 54 10.21 15.84 -14.36
CA GLY A 54 11.11 15.15 -13.44
C GLY A 54 10.73 15.24 -11.96
N GLN A 55 9.82 16.12 -11.56
CA GLN A 55 9.36 16.15 -10.17
C GLN A 55 8.57 14.89 -9.82
N ARG A 56 8.86 14.36 -8.63
CA ARG A 56 8.18 13.17 -8.11
C ARG A 56 6.73 13.47 -7.79
N ILE A 57 5.85 12.54 -8.16
CA ILE A 57 4.42 12.61 -7.87
C ILE A 57 3.87 11.33 -7.28
N PHE A 58 2.79 11.46 -6.53
CA PHE A 58 2.02 10.36 -5.97
C PHE A 58 0.54 10.56 -6.27
N LEU A 59 -0.19 9.47 -6.50
CA LEU A 59 -1.65 9.50 -6.66
C LEU A 59 -2.33 9.02 -5.39
N TRP A 60 -3.21 9.86 -4.85
CA TRP A 60 -4.08 9.55 -3.75
C TRP A 60 -5.53 9.48 -4.20
N LEU A 61 -6.20 8.36 -3.96
CA LEU A 61 -7.65 8.28 -4.14
C LEU A 61 -8.38 8.50 -2.82
N SER A 62 -9.53 9.15 -2.90
CA SER A 62 -10.42 9.43 -1.77
C SER A 62 -11.56 8.39 -1.69
N GLY A 63 -12.37 8.46 -0.62
CA GLY A 63 -13.47 7.52 -0.38
C GLY A 63 -13.09 6.32 0.47
N ASP A 64 -13.80 5.21 0.27
CA ASP A 64 -13.73 4.03 1.16
C ASP A 64 -12.41 3.25 1.01
N GLN A 65 -11.78 3.32 -0.17
CA GLN A 65 -10.46 2.75 -0.46
C GLN A 65 -9.38 3.83 -0.52
N ALA A 66 -9.48 4.83 0.37
CA ALA A 66 -8.55 5.93 0.34
C ALA A 66 -7.13 5.51 0.70
N GLY A 67 -6.17 6.05 -0.06
CA GLY A 67 -4.77 5.69 0.07
C GLY A 67 -3.96 6.11 -1.16
N LEU A 68 -2.70 5.68 -1.21
CA LEU A 68 -1.80 5.85 -2.35
C LEU A 68 -1.99 4.72 -3.35
N TRP A 69 -2.22 5.09 -4.61
CA TRP A 69 -2.53 4.18 -5.70
C TRP A 69 -1.46 4.15 -6.80
N GLY A 70 -0.45 5.01 -6.70
CA GLY A 70 0.60 5.07 -7.69
C GLY A 70 1.64 6.11 -7.33
N ALA A 71 2.82 5.97 -7.93
CA ALA A 71 3.89 6.94 -7.82
C ALA A 71 4.63 7.04 -9.15
N GLY A 72 4.89 8.26 -9.60
CA GLY A 72 5.45 8.53 -10.91
C GLY A 72 6.22 9.83 -10.95
N HIS A 73 6.31 10.42 -12.14
CA HIS A 73 6.92 11.73 -12.34
C HIS A 73 6.05 12.61 -13.24
N VAL A 74 6.19 13.92 -13.06
CA VAL A 74 5.69 14.90 -14.04
C VAL A 74 6.54 14.78 -15.32
N THR A 75 5.91 14.82 -16.49
CA THR A 75 6.63 14.74 -17.78
C THR A 75 6.62 16.06 -18.55
N GLY A 76 5.88 17.07 -18.09
CA GLY A 76 5.77 18.36 -18.77
C GLY A 76 4.95 19.39 -18.00
N LEU A 77 4.68 20.53 -18.64
CA LEU A 77 3.91 21.61 -18.05
C LEU A 77 2.40 21.32 -18.09
N VAL A 78 1.66 21.93 -17.17
CA VAL A 78 0.18 21.89 -17.16
C VAL A 78 -0.35 22.44 -18.48
N GLN A 79 -1.27 21.70 -19.09
CA GLN A 79 -1.97 22.07 -20.31
C GLN A 79 -3.43 22.34 -19.99
N SER A 80 -3.97 23.42 -20.56
CA SER A 80 -5.42 23.68 -20.54
C SER A 80 -6.10 22.95 -21.70
N GLY A 81 -7.30 22.45 -21.48
CA GLY A 81 -8.07 21.70 -22.47
C GLY A 81 -8.66 20.40 -21.91
N PRO A 82 -9.44 19.67 -22.73
CA PRO A 82 -9.96 18.35 -22.37
C PRO A 82 -8.83 17.32 -22.27
N PRO A 83 -9.04 16.18 -21.59
CA PRO A 83 -8.01 15.14 -21.53
C PRO A 83 -7.80 14.52 -22.91
N ARG A 84 -6.54 14.31 -23.27
CA ARG A 84 -6.13 13.65 -24.52
C ARG A 84 -6.18 12.10 -24.51
N THR A 85 -6.31 11.50 -23.34
CA THR A 85 -6.19 10.05 -23.07
C THR A 85 -7.10 9.71 -21.90
N HIS A 86 -7.42 8.43 -21.72
CA HIS A 86 -8.18 7.93 -20.57
C HIS A 86 -9.60 8.53 -20.42
N GLN A 87 -10.20 9.02 -21.51
CA GLN A 87 -11.53 9.62 -21.50
C GLN A 87 -12.62 8.61 -21.10
N GLN A 88 -12.45 7.35 -21.49
CA GLN A 88 -13.37 6.26 -21.21
C GLN A 88 -13.49 5.91 -19.72
N TYR A 89 -12.53 6.34 -18.90
CA TYR A 89 -12.51 6.08 -17.45
C TYR A 89 -13.23 7.15 -16.63
N TRP A 90 -13.73 8.22 -17.26
CA TRP A 90 -14.57 9.19 -16.58
C TRP A 90 -15.97 8.62 -16.35
N ALA A 91 -16.54 8.86 -15.17
CA ALA A 91 -17.83 8.30 -14.80
C ALA A 91 -18.97 8.74 -15.72
N ASN A 92 -18.88 9.93 -16.31
CA ASN A 92 -19.79 10.44 -17.32
C ASN A 92 -19.19 11.67 -18.04
N ALA A 93 -19.83 12.07 -19.14
CA ALA A 93 -19.43 13.24 -19.93
C ALA A 93 -19.46 14.57 -19.13
N ALA A 94 -20.33 14.69 -18.13
CA ALA A 94 -20.44 15.91 -17.32
C ALA A 94 -19.25 16.07 -16.36
N GLU A 95 -18.74 14.99 -15.78
CA GLU A 95 -17.49 15.02 -14.99
C GLU A 95 -16.27 15.26 -15.87
N LEU A 96 -16.22 14.63 -17.04
CA LEU A 96 -15.19 14.86 -18.05
C LEU A 96 -15.10 16.34 -18.47
N ALA A 97 -16.25 16.98 -18.72
CA ALA A 97 -16.31 18.38 -19.15
C ALA A 97 -15.84 19.39 -18.07
N LYS A 98 -15.82 19.00 -16.79
CA LYS A 98 -15.30 19.84 -15.69
C LYS A 98 -13.78 19.84 -15.64
N ALA A 99 -13.14 18.79 -16.15
CA ALA A 99 -11.69 18.66 -16.15
C ALA A 99 -11.09 19.38 -17.36
N LYS A 100 -10.67 20.63 -17.15
CA LYS A 100 -10.18 21.55 -18.19
C LYS A 100 -8.68 21.86 -18.10
N ALA A 101 -7.96 21.21 -17.20
CA ALA A 101 -6.53 21.37 -17.05
C ALA A 101 -5.89 20.08 -16.56
N PHE A 102 -4.80 19.70 -17.20
CA PHE A 102 -4.11 18.44 -16.96
C PHE A 102 -2.61 18.66 -16.87
N VAL A 103 -1.99 18.00 -15.90
CA VAL A 103 -0.54 17.83 -15.87
C VAL A 103 -0.20 16.52 -16.59
N PRO A 104 0.72 16.52 -17.56
CA PRO A 104 1.21 15.28 -18.16
C PRO A 104 2.13 14.56 -17.17
N VAL A 105 1.96 13.25 -17.06
CA VAL A 105 2.64 12.42 -16.07
C VAL A 105 3.07 11.09 -16.66
N ASP A 106 4.06 10.45 -16.05
CA ASP A 106 4.33 9.03 -16.20
C ASP A 106 4.10 8.38 -14.84
N LEU A 107 2.90 7.85 -14.65
CA LEU A 107 2.39 7.45 -13.34
C LEU A 107 1.85 6.01 -13.39
N PRO A 108 2.72 5.01 -13.15
CA PRO A 108 2.29 3.65 -12.87
C PRO A 108 1.30 3.63 -11.71
N ILE A 109 0.25 2.84 -11.85
CA ILE A 109 -0.73 2.61 -10.80
C ILE A 109 -0.65 1.16 -10.32
N TRP A 110 -1.02 0.95 -9.06
CA TRP A 110 -0.88 -0.33 -8.37
C TRP A 110 -2.24 -0.99 -8.18
N GLU A 111 -2.28 -2.31 -8.36
CA GLU A 111 -3.46 -3.13 -8.03
C GLU A 111 -3.76 -3.11 -6.53
N THR A 112 -2.72 -3.09 -5.70
CA THR A 112 -2.82 -3.03 -4.25
C THR A 112 -2.36 -1.66 -3.75
N PRO A 113 -3.28 -0.76 -3.37
CA PRO A 113 -2.92 0.55 -2.85
C PRO A 113 -2.36 0.48 -1.43
N ILE A 114 -1.53 1.45 -1.07
CA ILE A 114 -1.11 1.67 0.32
C ILE A 114 -2.20 2.46 1.02
N SER A 115 -2.82 1.88 2.06
CA SER A 115 -3.99 2.49 2.70
C SER A 115 -3.69 3.82 3.39
N ARG A 116 -4.75 4.63 3.58
CA ARG A 116 -4.67 5.87 4.36
C ARG A 116 -4.09 5.65 5.76
N ASP A 117 -4.48 4.57 6.42
CA ASP A 117 -4.06 4.29 7.80
C ASP A 117 -2.56 3.97 7.86
N THR A 118 -2.10 3.21 6.87
CA THR A 118 -0.68 2.93 6.66
C THR A 118 0.12 4.20 6.42
N VAL A 119 -0.33 5.06 5.52
CA VAL A 119 0.35 6.34 5.27
C VAL A 119 0.33 7.23 6.52
N ARG A 120 -0.81 7.33 7.21
CA ARG A 120 -0.95 8.20 8.40
C ARG A 120 -0.03 7.79 9.54
N ALA A 121 0.21 6.49 9.69
CA ALA A 121 0.96 5.96 10.82
C ALA A 121 2.46 5.79 10.51
N PHE A 122 2.89 6.05 9.27
CA PHE A 122 4.30 6.15 8.93
C PHE A 122 4.90 7.48 9.45
N PRO A 123 6.08 7.44 10.12
CA PRO A 123 6.72 8.65 10.64
C PRO A 123 6.90 9.74 9.58
N GLY A 124 6.47 10.96 9.91
CA GLY A 124 6.59 12.14 9.04
C GLY A 124 5.45 12.33 8.03
N LEU A 125 4.54 11.36 7.89
CA LEU A 125 3.43 11.43 6.94
C LEU A 125 2.08 11.77 7.58
N ASP A 126 1.94 11.70 8.91
CA ASP A 126 0.77 12.14 9.67
C ASP A 126 0.38 13.60 9.36
N LYS A 127 1.36 14.41 8.95
CA LYS A 127 1.19 15.83 8.65
C LYS A 127 0.87 16.15 7.20
N LEU A 128 0.70 15.15 6.32
CA LEU A 128 0.35 15.38 4.92
C LEU A 128 -0.91 16.25 4.80
N THR A 129 -0.86 17.27 3.93
CA THR A 129 -1.95 18.22 3.76
C THR A 129 -3.25 17.54 3.37
N ILE A 130 -3.21 16.48 2.56
CA ILE A 130 -4.40 15.73 2.16
C ILE A 130 -5.08 14.98 3.33
N LEU A 131 -4.32 14.63 4.38
CA LEU A 131 -4.88 14.01 5.59
C LEU A 131 -5.56 15.06 6.48
N LYS A 132 -5.00 16.27 6.55
CA LYS A 132 -5.56 17.37 7.35
C LYS A 132 -6.71 18.10 6.65
N GLN A 133 -6.64 18.20 5.32
CA GLN A 133 -7.55 18.94 4.47
C GLN A 133 -8.01 18.06 3.29
N PRO A 134 -8.83 17.04 3.55
CA PRO A 134 -9.24 16.06 2.53
C PRO A 134 -10.08 16.67 1.39
N TYR A 135 -10.67 17.85 1.61
CA TYR A 135 -11.41 18.63 0.60
C TYR A 135 -10.55 19.74 -0.03
N GLY A 136 -9.25 19.76 0.23
CA GLY A 136 -8.33 20.72 -0.37
C GLY A 136 -8.25 20.57 -1.89
N SER A 137 -7.96 21.67 -2.59
CA SER A 137 -7.84 21.65 -4.04
C SER A 137 -6.61 20.84 -4.48
N ASN A 138 -6.75 20.13 -5.61
CA ASN A 138 -5.68 19.38 -6.25
C ASN A 138 -4.79 20.33 -7.09
N PRO A 139 -3.44 20.29 -7.02
CA PRO A 139 -2.57 19.35 -6.32
C PRO A 139 -2.12 19.79 -4.92
N PHE A 140 -1.60 18.84 -4.13
CA PHE A 140 -1.00 19.07 -2.82
C PHE A 140 0.54 19.09 -2.92
N GLU A 141 1.17 20.07 -2.28
CA GLU A 141 2.62 20.19 -2.21
C GLU A 141 3.20 19.26 -1.14
N LEU A 142 4.29 18.57 -1.48
CA LEU A 142 5.10 17.80 -0.55
C LEU A 142 6.37 18.58 -0.21
N THR A 143 6.70 18.63 1.08
CA THR A 143 8.03 19.04 1.53
C THR A 143 9.08 17.99 1.17
N PRO A 144 10.38 18.33 1.15
CA PRO A 144 11.45 17.35 0.90
C PRO A 144 11.41 16.20 1.93
N GLU A 145 11.08 16.48 3.19
CA GLU A 145 11.00 15.49 4.25
C GLU A 145 9.81 14.54 4.05
N GLN A 146 8.65 15.07 3.63
CA GLN A 146 7.49 14.24 3.30
C GLN A 146 7.71 13.40 2.04
N LEU A 147 8.42 13.95 1.05
CA LEU A 147 8.83 13.17 -0.13
C LEU A 147 9.75 12.02 0.29
N ALA A 148 10.80 12.30 1.07
CA ALA A 148 11.71 11.26 1.55
C ALA A 148 10.96 10.17 2.32
N ALA A 149 10.07 10.54 3.24
CA ALA A 149 9.26 9.58 3.99
C ALA A 149 8.31 8.75 3.08
N LEU A 150 7.77 9.32 2.00
CA LEU A 150 7.00 8.56 1.02
C LEU A 150 7.89 7.58 0.24
N GLU A 151 9.10 7.96 -0.16
CA GLU A 151 10.04 7.04 -0.82
C GLU A 151 10.51 5.91 0.13
N ASP A 152 10.75 6.24 1.40
CA ASP A 152 11.09 5.25 2.43
C ASP A 152 9.95 4.24 2.60
N LEU A 153 8.70 4.73 2.63
CA LEU A 153 7.49 3.89 2.66
C LEU A 153 7.40 2.97 1.43
N LEU A 154 7.69 3.46 0.22
CA LEU A 154 7.69 2.64 -1.00
C LEU A 154 8.86 1.64 -1.05
N SER A 155 9.97 1.96 -0.40
CA SER A 155 11.14 1.10 -0.31
C SER A 155 11.01 0.01 0.76
N LEU A 156 9.91 0.03 1.53
CA LEU A 156 9.60 -1.07 2.44
C LEU A 156 9.26 -2.33 1.65
N PRO A 157 9.77 -3.50 2.06
CA PRO A 157 9.39 -4.75 1.42
C PRO A 157 7.85 -4.94 1.54
N PRO A 158 7.17 -5.43 0.49
CA PRO A 158 5.75 -5.76 0.55
C PRO A 158 5.51 -6.69 1.74
N GLY A 159 4.49 -6.41 2.56
CA GLY A 159 4.16 -7.23 3.73
C GLY A 159 4.76 -6.77 5.06
N LEU A 160 5.63 -5.76 5.07
CA LEU A 160 6.02 -5.12 6.32
C LEU A 160 5.08 -3.95 6.60
N PRO A 161 4.21 -4.00 7.64
CA PRO A 161 3.38 -2.85 7.95
C PRO A 161 4.30 -1.66 8.29
N PRO A 162 4.17 -0.53 7.60
CA PRO A 162 4.71 0.74 8.06
C PRO A 162 3.86 1.08 9.26
N THR A 163 4.29 0.66 10.46
CA THR A 163 3.61 0.81 11.77
C THR A 163 2.21 1.38 11.64
N GLY A 164 1.25 0.58 11.17
CA GLY A 164 0.08 1.14 10.48
C GLY A 164 -0.52 0.16 9.48
N SER A 165 -1.12 -0.91 9.98
CA SER A 165 -1.70 -2.01 9.22
C SER A 165 -2.85 -1.63 8.27
N GLY A 166 -2.86 -2.22 7.08
CA GLY A 166 -4.08 -2.61 6.36
C GLY A 166 -4.00 -2.53 4.82
N ALA A 167 -4.08 -3.67 4.12
CA ALA A 167 -4.46 -3.78 2.71
C ALA A 167 -5.33 -5.06 2.44
N GLY A 168 -6.16 -5.03 1.39
CA GLY A 168 -7.31 -5.89 0.96
C GLY A 168 -7.16 -7.42 1.08
N PHE A 169 -8.19 -8.26 1.25
CA PHE A 169 -9.61 -8.16 0.86
C PHE A 169 -10.59 -8.47 1.99
N GLY A 170 -11.59 -7.59 2.12
CA GLY A 170 -12.14 -7.11 3.38
C GLY A 170 -11.73 -5.65 3.51
N SER A 171 -12.54 -4.77 4.12
CA SER A 171 -12.05 -3.41 4.42
C SER A 171 -10.66 -3.52 5.08
N ALA A 172 -9.76 -2.55 4.90
CA ALA A 172 -8.45 -2.58 5.56
C ALA A 172 -8.58 -2.88 7.07
N GLU A 173 -9.68 -2.40 7.66
CA GLU A 173 -10.15 -2.76 8.99
C GLU A 173 -10.46 -4.26 9.15
N LEU A 174 -11.18 -4.91 8.23
CA LEU A 174 -11.45 -6.34 8.26
C LEU A 174 -10.19 -7.20 8.04
N ASN A 175 -9.21 -6.76 7.23
CA ASN A 175 -7.95 -7.50 7.09
C ASN A 175 -7.05 -7.30 8.29
N ARG A 176 -7.00 -6.08 8.84
CA ARG A 176 -6.40 -5.83 10.14
C ARG A 176 -7.07 -6.65 11.23
N LYS A 177 -8.40 -6.76 11.23
CA LYS A 177 -9.13 -7.64 12.17
C LYS A 177 -8.76 -9.10 11.96
N VAL A 178 -8.62 -9.57 10.71
CA VAL A 178 -8.16 -10.94 10.41
C VAL A 178 -6.73 -11.16 10.86
N GLU A 179 -5.82 -10.22 10.61
CA GLU A 179 -4.42 -10.26 11.02
C GLU A 179 -4.29 -10.28 12.54
N LEU A 180 -4.95 -9.35 13.24
CA LEU A 180 -5.00 -9.30 14.70
C LEU A 180 -5.62 -10.56 15.29
N ALA A 181 -6.73 -11.05 14.72
CA ALA A 181 -7.38 -12.27 15.19
C ALA A 181 -6.54 -13.52 14.90
N ALA A 182 -5.80 -13.55 13.79
CA ALA A 182 -4.86 -14.62 13.47
C ALA A 182 -3.68 -14.62 14.45
N MET A 183 -3.09 -13.46 14.72
CA MET A 183 -2.03 -13.29 15.72
C MET A 183 -2.50 -13.75 17.10
N ALA A 184 -3.67 -13.28 17.55
CA ALA A 184 -4.25 -13.69 18.82
C ALA A 184 -4.50 -15.21 18.87
N ALA A 185 -5.05 -15.80 17.80
CA ALA A 185 -5.31 -17.24 17.75
C ALA A 185 -4.02 -18.08 17.79
N VAL A 186 -2.94 -17.62 17.16
CA VAL A 186 -1.64 -18.30 17.20
C VAL A 186 -0.96 -18.13 18.56
N THR A 187 -1.02 -16.93 19.14
CA THR A 187 -0.55 -16.69 20.51
C THR A 187 -1.27 -17.61 21.50
N ASP A 188 -2.59 -17.69 21.44
CA ASP A 188 -3.39 -18.60 22.27
C ASP A 188 -3.04 -20.07 22.02
N TYR A 189 -2.82 -20.45 20.75
CA TYR A 189 -2.46 -21.81 20.37
C TYR A 189 -1.16 -22.26 21.05
N TYR A 190 -0.14 -21.40 21.07
CA TYR A 190 1.15 -21.71 21.70
C TYR A 190 1.10 -21.53 23.23
N ALA A 191 0.41 -20.50 23.74
CA ALA A 191 0.23 -20.29 25.18
C ALA A 191 -0.47 -21.47 25.86
N LYS A 192 -1.54 -22.03 25.25
CA LYS A 192 -2.22 -23.23 25.76
C LYS A 192 -1.35 -24.48 25.80
N ARG A 193 -0.24 -24.47 25.06
CA ARG A 193 0.78 -25.54 25.04
C ARG A 193 1.94 -25.25 25.98
N GLY A 194 1.82 -24.23 26.84
CA GLY A 194 2.83 -23.86 27.83
C GLY A 194 3.98 -23.04 27.26
N ALA A 195 3.86 -22.49 26.05
CA ALA A 195 4.88 -21.62 25.49
C ALA A 195 4.68 -20.16 25.93
N ARG A 196 5.79 -19.45 26.17
CA ARG A 196 5.78 -17.99 26.27
C ARG A 196 5.91 -17.41 24.86
N VAL A 197 4.98 -16.56 24.46
CA VAL A 197 4.92 -15.98 23.12
C VAL A 197 5.30 -14.50 23.20
N GLU A 198 6.23 -14.08 22.33
CA GLU A 198 6.65 -12.69 22.17
C GLU A 198 6.33 -12.21 20.75
N ASP A 199 5.72 -11.03 20.64
CA ASP A 199 5.44 -10.38 19.36
C ASP A 199 6.68 -9.62 18.88
N VAL A 200 7.24 -10.09 17.76
CA VAL A 200 8.42 -9.54 17.09
C VAL A 200 8.13 -9.12 15.65
N SER A 201 6.85 -9.02 15.29
CA SER A 201 6.38 -8.67 13.94
C SER A 201 6.97 -7.34 13.43
N LEU A 202 7.21 -6.40 14.33
CA LEU A 202 7.82 -5.10 14.01
C LEU A 202 9.35 -5.14 13.84
N HIS A 203 10.01 -6.24 14.22
CA HIS A 203 11.48 -6.36 14.23
C HIS A 203 12.08 -6.79 12.88
N ARG A 204 11.26 -6.99 11.84
CA ARG A 204 11.68 -7.33 10.46
C ARG A 204 12.55 -8.60 10.35
N ARG A 205 12.34 -9.58 11.22
CA ARG A 205 13.19 -10.78 11.32
C ARG A 205 12.89 -11.85 10.25
N GLY A 206 11.71 -11.77 9.61
CA GLY A 206 11.19 -12.75 8.65
C GLY A 206 10.23 -13.77 9.27
N TRP A 207 9.67 -13.42 10.43
CA TRP A 207 8.59 -14.08 11.15
C TRP A 207 7.95 -13.06 12.12
N ASP A 208 6.77 -13.37 12.65
CA ASP A 208 5.97 -12.48 13.49
C ASP A 208 6.11 -12.74 15.00
N LEU A 209 6.26 -14.00 15.40
CA LEU A 209 6.26 -14.41 16.81
C LEU A 209 7.50 -15.23 17.16
N ASP A 210 8.11 -14.93 18.31
CA ASP A 210 9.06 -15.81 18.98
C ASP A 210 8.29 -16.62 20.05
N CYS A 211 8.14 -17.93 19.83
CA CYS A 211 7.42 -18.83 20.73
C CYS A 211 8.42 -19.69 21.53
N HIS A 212 8.66 -19.31 22.79
CA HIS A 212 9.56 -19.98 23.71
C HIS A 212 8.86 -21.18 24.36
N LEU A 213 9.27 -22.39 23.97
CA LEU A 213 8.73 -23.64 24.49
C LEU A 213 9.34 -23.97 25.86
N GLY A 214 8.63 -24.79 26.66
CA GLY A 214 9.08 -25.18 28.00
C GLY A 214 10.37 -26.00 28.03
N ASN A 215 10.82 -26.55 26.89
CA ASN A 215 12.08 -27.27 26.73
C ASN A 215 13.27 -26.35 26.39
N GLY A 216 13.08 -25.03 26.36
CA GLY A 216 14.11 -24.05 26.01
C GLY A 216 14.26 -23.79 24.51
N GLU A 217 13.54 -24.50 23.65
CA GLU A 217 13.49 -24.21 22.22
C GLU A 217 12.68 -22.94 21.95
N VAL A 218 13.03 -22.23 20.87
CA VAL A 218 12.28 -21.08 20.40
C VAL A 218 11.85 -21.33 18.97
N LEU A 219 10.55 -21.31 18.72
CA LEU A 219 9.99 -21.39 17.38
C LEU A 219 9.78 -20.00 16.82
N ARG A 220 10.18 -19.81 15.56
CA ARG A 220 10.07 -18.54 14.82
C ARG A 220 8.86 -18.67 13.91
N VAL A 221 7.77 -18.01 14.28
CA VAL A 221 6.47 -18.28 13.67
C VAL A 221 6.02 -17.10 12.82
N GLU A 222 5.88 -17.32 11.53
CA GLU A 222 5.22 -16.42 10.59
C GLU A 222 3.71 -16.72 10.59
N VAL A 223 2.85 -15.69 10.67
CA VAL A 223 1.40 -15.85 10.82
C VAL A 223 0.68 -15.34 9.59
N LYS A 224 -0.13 -16.20 8.94
CA LYS A 224 -0.95 -15.83 7.79
C LYS A 224 -2.43 -16.10 8.05
N GLY A 225 -3.22 -15.04 8.14
CA GLY A 225 -4.68 -15.11 8.14
C GLY A 225 -5.23 -15.28 6.72
N VAL A 226 -6.04 -16.30 6.50
CA VAL A 226 -6.56 -16.68 5.16
C VAL A 226 -8.08 -16.82 5.17
N ARG A 227 -8.70 -16.51 4.02
CA ARG A 227 -10.15 -16.65 3.81
C ARG A 227 -10.43 -17.69 2.72
N GLY A 228 -11.46 -18.51 2.94
CA GLY A 228 -11.91 -19.55 2.01
C GLY A 228 -11.25 -20.92 2.23
N ASP A 229 -11.77 -21.93 1.52
CA ASP A 229 -11.44 -23.35 1.72
C ASP A 229 -10.10 -23.77 1.10
N ARG A 230 -9.52 -22.94 0.20
CA ARG A 230 -8.17 -23.12 -0.37
C ARG A 230 -7.30 -21.91 -0.03
N PRO A 231 -6.42 -22.00 0.97
CA PRO A 231 -5.63 -20.86 1.40
C PRO A 231 -4.53 -20.54 0.37
N ARG A 232 -4.60 -19.35 -0.23
CA ARG A 232 -3.52 -18.74 -1.03
C ARG A 232 -3.06 -17.48 -0.32
N PHE A 233 -1.75 -17.35 -0.13
CA PHE A 233 -1.13 -16.22 0.55
C PHE A 233 0.26 -15.99 -0.04
N LEU A 234 0.75 -14.76 0.08
CA LEU A 234 2.09 -14.40 -0.35
C LEU A 234 3.05 -14.51 0.83
N LEU A 235 4.25 -15.01 0.58
CA LEU A 235 5.39 -14.89 1.48
C LEU A 235 6.32 -13.81 0.96
N THR A 236 6.83 -12.98 1.85
CA THR A 236 7.84 -12.00 1.49
C THR A 236 9.16 -12.69 1.16
N ARG A 237 10.07 -12.00 0.44
CA ARG A 237 11.40 -12.56 0.13
C ARG A 237 12.15 -12.96 1.40
N ASN A 238 12.03 -12.16 2.47
CA ASN A 238 12.68 -12.42 3.74
C ASN A 238 12.07 -13.64 4.44
N GLU A 239 10.74 -13.71 4.55
CA GLU A 239 10.02 -14.89 5.08
C GLU A 239 10.40 -16.17 4.33
N PHE A 240 10.36 -16.13 3.01
CA PHE A 240 10.71 -17.27 2.17
C PHE A 240 12.18 -17.70 2.35
N ALA A 241 13.11 -16.74 2.50
CA ALA A 241 14.50 -17.02 2.78
C ALA A 241 14.70 -17.64 4.18
N LYS A 242 13.99 -17.14 5.21
CA LYS A 242 14.05 -17.64 6.59
C LYS A 242 13.32 -18.96 6.80
N ALA A 243 12.40 -19.33 5.92
CA ALA A 243 11.72 -20.63 5.93
C ALA A 243 12.68 -21.84 5.78
N THR A 244 13.97 -21.62 5.48
CA THR A 244 15.00 -22.65 5.51
C THR A 244 15.40 -23.09 6.92
N ARG A 245 15.10 -22.30 7.95
CA ARG A 245 15.55 -22.60 9.30
C ARG A 245 14.75 -23.75 9.91
N PRO A 246 15.39 -24.64 10.70
CA PRO A 246 14.71 -25.78 11.32
C PRO A 246 13.70 -25.38 12.41
N ASP A 247 13.85 -24.18 12.97
CA ASP A 247 12.99 -23.59 13.99
C ASP A 247 11.91 -22.66 13.43
N TRP A 248 11.89 -22.42 12.11
CA TRP A 248 10.89 -21.58 11.45
C TRP A 248 9.61 -22.37 11.17
N ARG A 249 8.45 -21.74 11.42
CA ARG A 249 7.13 -22.31 11.20
C ARG A 249 6.22 -21.29 10.54
N LEU A 250 5.34 -21.77 9.67
CA LEU A 250 4.22 -21.00 9.16
C LEU A 250 2.95 -21.42 9.90
N ALA A 251 2.28 -20.46 10.55
CA ALA A 251 0.97 -20.63 11.13
C ALA A 251 -0.10 -20.04 10.20
N VAL A 252 -0.91 -20.91 9.60
CA VAL A 252 -2.03 -20.52 8.74
C VAL A 252 -3.31 -20.54 9.57
N VAL A 253 -4.01 -19.41 9.63
CA VAL A 253 -5.26 -19.27 10.38
C VAL A 253 -6.44 -19.11 9.43
N THR A 254 -7.32 -20.10 9.40
CA THR A 254 -8.60 -20.06 8.69
C THR A 254 -9.72 -19.65 9.64
N GLY A 255 -10.77 -18.98 9.13
CA GLY A 255 -11.93 -18.61 9.95
C GLY A 255 -11.61 -17.65 11.09
N ALA A 256 -10.57 -16.81 10.95
CA ALA A 256 -10.03 -15.97 12.03
C ALA A 256 -11.06 -15.08 12.75
N LEU A 257 -12.14 -14.67 12.07
CA LEU A 257 -13.18 -13.81 12.66
C LEU A 257 -14.41 -14.57 13.19
N THR A 258 -14.47 -15.89 13.03
CA THR A 258 -15.65 -16.70 13.41
C THR A 258 -15.25 -17.84 14.32
N SER A 259 -14.49 -18.81 13.81
CA SER A 259 -14.00 -19.97 14.53
C SER A 259 -12.56 -20.22 14.09
N PRO A 260 -11.57 -19.54 14.70
CA PRO A 260 -10.18 -19.61 14.29
C PRO A 260 -9.66 -21.04 14.34
N LYS A 261 -9.10 -21.51 13.22
CA LYS A 261 -8.40 -22.80 13.14
C LYS A 261 -6.97 -22.55 12.71
N VAL A 262 -6.04 -22.93 13.58
CA VAL A 262 -4.59 -22.77 13.38
C VAL A 262 -4.01 -24.07 12.81
N ALA A 263 -3.36 -23.97 11.65
CA ALA A 263 -2.59 -25.05 11.04
C ALA A 263 -1.10 -24.65 11.01
N ILE A 264 -0.22 -25.52 11.52
CA ILE A 264 1.23 -25.26 11.59
C ILE A 264 1.94 -26.07 10.50
N HIS A 265 2.79 -25.39 9.72
CA HIS A 265 3.57 -25.98 8.65
C HIS A 265 5.07 -25.70 8.87
N ARG A 266 5.91 -26.68 8.51
CA ARG A 266 7.37 -26.51 8.47
C ARG A 266 7.77 -25.82 7.16
N GLY A 267 8.84 -25.05 7.20
CA GLY A 267 9.27 -24.26 6.05
C GLY A 267 9.73 -25.07 4.83
N ASP A 268 10.31 -26.26 5.05
CA ASP A 268 10.67 -27.23 3.99
C ASP A 268 9.48 -27.59 3.09
N ARG A 269 8.32 -27.89 3.69
CA ARG A 269 7.09 -28.22 2.99
C ARG A 269 6.53 -27.04 2.20
N ILE A 270 6.64 -25.82 2.73
CA ILE A 270 6.11 -24.61 2.07
C ILE A 270 6.96 -24.24 0.86
N ARG A 271 8.28 -24.38 0.95
CA ARG A 271 9.18 -24.09 -0.18
C ARG A 271 8.93 -24.98 -1.39
N GLY A 272 8.52 -26.24 -1.19
CA GLY A 272 8.15 -27.14 -2.28
C GLY A 272 6.82 -26.82 -2.96
N LEU A 273 5.98 -25.96 -2.37
CA LEU A 273 4.67 -25.57 -2.88
C LEU A 273 4.64 -24.12 -3.41
N ALA A 274 5.74 -23.38 -3.27
CA ALA A 274 5.79 -21.97 -3.61
C ALA A 274 6.16 -21.78 -5.09
N ASP A 275 5.24 -21.22 -5.86
CA ASP A 275 5.53 -20.74 -7.21
C ASP A 275 6.26 -19.38 -7.11
N PRO A 276 7.38 -19.17 -7.82
CA PRO A 276 8.05 -17.88 -7.84
C PRO A 276 7.29 -16.92 -8.75
N ILE A 277 6.51 -16.02 -8.15
CA ILE A 277 5.58 -15.13 -8.87
C ILE A 277 6.15 -13.72 -9.08
N GLN A 278 7.30 -13.40 -8.48
CA GLN A 278 7.85 -12.03 -8.52
C GLN A 278 9.38 -12.03 -8.65
N TYR A 279 9.87 -11.39 -9.72
CA TYR A 279 11.29 -11.17 -9.99
C TYR A 279 11.54 -9.68 -10.13
N GLN A 280 12.62 -9.20 -9.51
CA GLN A 280 13.09 -7.82 -9.69
C GLN A 280 14.50 -7.88 -10.26
N VAL A 281 14.70 -7.26 -11.41
CA VAL A 281 15.98 -7.18 -12.11
C VAL A 281 16.46 -5.74 -12.06
N THR A 282 17.69 -5.54 -11.62
CA THR A 282 18.41 -4.26 -11.69
C THR A 282 19.55 -4.44 -12.66
N LEU A 283 19.55 -3.70 -13.77
CA LEU A 283 20.65 -3.67 -14.72
C LEU A 283 21.62 -2.52 -14.38
N PRO A 284 22.92 -2.67 -14.67
CA PRO A 284 23.94 -1.67 -14.40
C PRO A 284 23.70 -0.34 -15.12
#